data_AF-A0A059X906-F1
#
_entry.id   AF-A0A059X906-F1
#
_cell.length_a   1.000
_cell.length_b   1.000
_cell.length_c   1.000
_cell.angle_alpha   90.00
_cell.angle_beta   90.00
_cell.angle_gamma   90.00
#
_symmetry.space_group_name_H-M   'P 1'
#
loop_
_entity.id
_entity.type
_entity.pdbx_description
1 polymer ?
#
loop_
_entity_poly.entity_id
_entity_poly.type
_entity_poly.pdbx_seq_one_letter_code
_entity_poly.pdbx_strand_id
1 'polypeptide(L)'
;MTPNPNRLRRIGWLQSGEPDSPNEQRKQIDALAEMGWIVGQNIRIDRRYVRLVDLPVAAQDFVKGNVDLIVANGTPATRAAKDATHTIPILMWSAGDPVAAGLVASLARPGGNVTGSAGLYPERSVKRLSLIRELLPGIRRVGELGLSTNP
;
A
#
# COMPACT_ATOMS: atom_id res chain seq x y z
N MET A 1 -15.22 -16.59 7.37
CA MET A 1 -15.90 -15.75 8.37
C MET A 1 -16.82 -14.80 7.64
N THR A 2 -18.13 -14.97 7.78
CA THR A 2 -19.11 -14.00 7.27
C THR A 2 -19.02 -12.73 8.13
N PRO A 3 -18.93 -11.52 7.52
CA PRO A 3 -18.86 -10.30 8.30
C PRO A 3 -20.15 -10.05 9.11
N ASN A 4 -20.03 -9.79 10.42
CA ASN A 4 -21.13 -9.27 11.24
C ASN A 4 -21.60 -7.90 10.69
N PRO A 5 -22.86 -7.76 10.24
CA PRO A 5 -23.36 -6.54 9.60
C PRO A 5 -23.62 -5.37 10.58
N ASN A 6 -23.60 -5.61 11.89
CA ASN A 6 -23.94 -4.59 12.90
C ASN A 6 -22.73 -3.88 13.54
N ARG A 7 -21.50 -4.15 13.11
CA ARG A 7 -20.29 -3.47 13.61
C ARG A 7 -19.62 -2.66 12.52
N LEU A 8 -19.39 -1.37 12.78
CA LEU A 8 -18.60 -0.50 11.92
C LEU A 8 -17.19 -1.10 11.74
N ARG A 9 -16.86 -1.49 10.50
CA ARG A 9 -15.56 -2.08 10.17
C ARG A 9 -14.49 -1.02 10.19
N ARG A 10 -13.34 -1.32 10.80
CA ARG A 10 -12.25 -0.37 10.96
C ARG A 10 -11.12 -0.72 10.00
N ILE A 11 -10.78 0.22 9.13
CA ILE A 11 -9.72 0.10 8.14
C ILE A 11 -8.61 1.05 8.54
N GLY A 12 -7.42 0.53 8.81
CA GLY A 12 -6.21 1.34 8.97
C GLY A 12 -5.57 1.61 7.61
N TRP A 13 -5.29 2.86 7.26
CA TRP A 13 -4.55 3.20 6.04
C TRP A 13 -3.16 3.70 6.41
N LEU A 14 -2.12 2.99 5.99
CA LEU A 14 -0.73 3.26 6.33
C LEU A 14 0.08 3.69 5.10
N GLN A 15 0.70 4.87 5.16
CA GLN A 15 1.52 5.41 4.09
C GLN A 15 2.66 6.26 4.66
N SER A 16 3.81 6.21 4.00
CA SER A 16 4.89 7.14 4.28
C SER A 16 4.76 8.42 3.45
N GLY A 17 5.09 9.56 4.05
CA GLY A 17 5.13 10.85 3.36
C GLY A 17 3.82 11.61 3.47
N GLU A 18 3.52 12.40 2.45
CA GLU A 18 2.38 13.31 2.46
C GLU A 18 1.04 12.59 2.25
N PRO A 19 -0.06 13.19 2.74
CA PRO A 19 -1.41 12.73 2.43
C PRO A 19 -1.67 12.70 0.93
N ASP A 20 -2.48 11.73 0.49
CA ASP A 20 -3.04 11.75 -0.86
C ASP A 20 -3.81 13.06 -1.08
N SER A 21 -3.80 13.58 -2.31
CA SER A 21 -4.59 14.78 -2.64
C SER A 21 -6.08 14.57 -2.29
N PRO A 22 -6.83 15.64 -1.96
CA PRO A 22 -8.26 15.52 -1.65
C PRO A 22 -9.07 14.80 -2.74
N ASN A 23 -8.70 14.99 -4.01
CA ASN A 23 -9.34 14.33 -5.14
C ASN A 23 -9.06 12.84 -5.20
N GLU A 24 -7.83 12.41 -4.91
CA GLU A 24 -7.49 10.98 -4.85
C GLU A 24 -8.19 10.30 -3.66
N GLN A 25 -8.24 10.97 -2.50
CA GLN A 25 -9.00 10.45 -1.35
C GLN A 25 -10.50 10.34 -1.67
N ARG A 26 -11.06 11.31 -2.40
CA ARG A 26 -12.46 11.27 -2.85
C ARG A 26 -12.71 10.06 -3.76
N LYS A 27 -11.88 9.87 -4.79
CA LYS A 27 -12.00 8.72 -5.70
C LYS A 27 -11.94 7.38 -4.97
N GLN A 28 -11.06 7.24 -3.97
CA GLN A 28 -10.99 6.03 -3.15
C GLN A 28 -12.29 5.80 -2.37
N ILE A 29 -12.87 6.86 -1.79
CA ILE A 29 -14.14 6.79 -1.06
C ILE A 29 -15.29 6.46 -2.00
N ASP A 30 -15.35 7.08 -3.17
CA ASP A 30 -16.42 6.87 -4.15
C ASP A 30 -16.38 5.43 -4.68
N ALA A 31 -15.19 4.91 -5.02
CA ALA A 31 -15.02 3.52 -5.44
C ALA A 31 -15.45 2.52 -4.34
N LEU A 32 -15.16 2.82 -3.07
CA LEU A 32 -15.65 2.02 -1.95
C LEU A 32 -17.19 2.08 -1.85
N ALA A 33 -17.78 3.27 -2.00
CA ALA A 33 -19.22 3.47 -1.95
C ALA A 33 -19.95 2.74 -3.09
N GLU A 34 -19.40 2.73 -4.31
CA GLU A 34 -19.92 1.96 -5.46
C GLU A 34 -19.97 0.45 -5.18
N MET A 35 -19.06 -0.04 -4.34
CA MET A 35 -19.04 -1.43 -3.87
C MET A 35 -19.88 -1.65 -2.59
N GLY A 36 -20.62 -0.64 -2.14
CA GLY A 36 -21.47 -0.68 -0.94
C GLY A 36 -20.74 -0.43 0.38
N TRP A 37 -19.47 -0.01 0.35
CA TRP A 37 -18.68 0.33 1.55
C TRP A 37 -18.70 1.84 1.79
N ILE A 38 -19.54 2.29 2.72
CA ILE A 38 -19.85 3.69 2.97
C ILE A 38 -19.20 4.14 4.28
N VAL A 39 -18.32 5.15 4.17
CA VAL A 39 -17.61 5.74 5.31
C VAL A 39 -18.59 6.40 6.28
N GLY A 40 -18.48 6.06 7.56
CA GLY A 40 -19.37 6.55 8.62
C GLY A 40 -20.65 5.72 8.78
N GLN A 41 -20.97 4.83 7.85
CA GLN A 41 -22.13 3.93 7.93
C GLN A 41 -21.72 2.49 8.26
N ASN A 42 -20.91 1.86 7.41
CA ASN A 42 -20.47 0.47 7.61
C ASN A 42 -18.93 0.31 7.68
N ILE A 43 -18.18 1.34 7.30
CA ILE A 43 -16.73 1.41 7.47
C ILE A 43 -16.28 2.72 8.13
N ARG A 44 -15.12 2.66 8.81
CA ARG A 44 -14.33 3.80 9.26
C ARG A 44 -12.91 3.63 8.76
N ILE A 45 -12.34 4.70 8.21
CA ILE A 45 -10.96 4.71 7.71
C ILE A 45 -10.12 5.60 8.64
N ASP A 46 -9.18 4.97 9.36
CA ASP A 46 -8.20 5.67 10.20
C ASP A 46 -6.89 5.81 9.39
N ARG A 47 -6.59 7.00 8.88
CA ARG A 47 -5.41 7.25 8.02
C ARG A 47 -4.18 7.68 8.83
N ARG A 48 -3.01 7.11 8.51
CA ARG A 48 -1.71 7.46 9.07
C ARG A 48 -0.72 7.73 7.94
N TYR A 49 -0.43 9.00 7.74
CA TYR A 49 0.63 9.50 6.87
C TYR A 49 1.79 9.91 7.77
N VAL A 50 2.87 9.14 7.74
CA VAL A 50 3.99 9.28 8.70
C VAL A 50 5.33 9.27 7.98
N ARG A 51 6.42 9.62 8.65
CA ARG A 51 7.75 9.44 8.05
C ARG A 51 8.08 7.95 7.98
N LEU A 52 8.99 7.56 7.08
CA LEU A 52 9.42 6.16 6.94
C LEU A 52 9.82 5.51 8.27
N VAL A 53 10.55 6.24 9.11
CA VAL A 53 11.02 5.77 10.41
C VAL A 53 9.90 5.52 11.43
N ASP A 54 8.74 6.13 11.24
CA ASP A 54 7.61 6.06 12.17
C ASP A 54 6.56 4.99 11.73
N LEU A 55 6.75 4.37 10.54
CA LEU A 55 5.85 3.33 10.03
C LEU A 55 5.65 2.14 11.00
N PRO A 56 6.70 1.60 11.67
CA PRO A 56 6.52 0.48 12.60
C PRO A 56 5.61 0.84 13.77
N VAL A 57 5.76 2.06 14.32
CA VAL A 57 4.94 2.54 15.44
C VAL A 57 3.49 2.71 14.99
N ALA A 58 3.27 3.36 13.84
CA ALA A 58 1.92 3.53 13.29
C ALA A 58 1.23 2.20 12.97
N ALA A 59 1.98 1.19 12.49
CA ALA A 59 1.46 -0.16 12.27
C ALA A 59 1.04 -0.82 13.59
N GLN A 60 1.86 -0.73 14.64
CA GLN A 60 1.50 -1.25 15.96
C GLN A 60 0.27 -0.58 16.55
N ASP A 61 0.08 0.73 16.33
CA ASP A 61 -1.12 1.43 16.79
C ASP A 61 -2.40 0.88 16.14
N PHE A 62 -2.34 0.44 14.88
CA PHE A 62 -3.48 -0.23 14.24
C PHE A 62 -3.76 -1.60 14.86
N VAL A 63 -2.71 -2.37 15.22
CA VAL A 63 -2.86 -3.66 15.91
C VAL A 63 -3.49 -3.46 17.29
N LYS A 64 -2.97 -2.54 18.10
CA LYS A 64 -3.54 -2.16 19.41
C LYS A 64 -4.97 -1.63 19.27
N GLY A 65 -5.23 -0.90 18.18
CA GLY A 65 -6.53 -0.39 17.82
C GLY A 65 -7.53 -1.45 17.37
N ASN A 66 -7.13 -2.72 17.18
CA ASN A 66 -7.97 -3.81 16.69
C ASN A 66 -8.71 -3.46 15.39
N VAL A 67 -7.99 -2.91 14.41
CA VAL A 67 -8.55 -2.71 13.07
C VAL A 67 -8.89 -4.06 12.42
N ASP A 68 -9.89 -4.07 11.55
CA ASP A 68 -10.32 -5.25 10.81
C ASP A 68 -9.45 -5.52 9.56
N LEU A 69 -8.80 -4.48 9.02
CA LEU A 69 -7.97 -4.52 7.81
C LEU A 69 -6.91 -3.40 7.88
N ILE A 70 -5.69 -3.68 7.41
CA ILE A 70 -4.67 -2.66 7.16
C ILE A 70 -4.47 -2.53 5.65
N VAL A 71 -4.72 -1.35 5.09
CA VAL A 71 -4.28 -0.99 3.74
C VAL A 71 -2.91 -0.33 3.85
N ALA A 72 -1.89 -0.93 3.22
CA ALA A 72 -0.51 -0.47 3.30
C ALA A 72 -0.01 -0.04 1.91
N ASN A 73 0.35 1.22 1.77
CA ASN A 73 0.83 1.78 0.50
C ASN A 73 2.36 1.71 0.41
N GLY A 74 2.84 0.95 -0.58
CA GLY A 74 4.26 0.71 -0.84
C GLY A 74 4.86 -0.40 0.01
N THR A 75 6.04 -0.87 -0.40
CA THR A 75 6.79 -1.94 0.25
C THR A 75 7.14 -1.63 1.71
N PRO A 76 7.60 -0.40 2.09
CA PRO A 76 7.98 -0.12 3.49
C PRO A 76 6.78 -0.20 4.45
N ALA A 77 5.64 0.37 4.06
CA ALA A 77 4.42 0.31 4.87
C ALA A 77 3.91 -1.14 4.98
N THR A 78 3.96 -1.89 3.88
CA THR A 78 3.52 -3.30 3.86
C THR A 78 4.41 -4.16 4.76
N ARG A 79 5.73 -3.94 4.75
CA ARG A 79 6.66 -4.61 5.66
C ARG A 79 6.34 -4.28 7.11
N ALA A 80 6.23 -3.00 7.45
CA ALA A 80 5.91 -2.57 8.80
C ALA A 80 4.60 -3.20 9.32
N ALA A 81 3.56 -3.26 8.48
CA ALA A 81 2.30 -3.93 8.81
C ALA A 81 2.47 -5.44 9.02
N LYS A 82 3.20 -6.12 8.12
CA LYS A 82 3.46 -7.57 8.18
C LYS A 82 4.25 -7.95 9.43
N ASP A 83 5.21 -7.12 9.82
CA ASP A 83 6.02 -7.34 11.01
C ASP A 83 5.20 -7.07 12.30
N ALA A 84 4.22 -6.17 12.24
CA ALA A 84 3.34 -5.86 13.38
C ALA A 84 2.26 -6.92 13.62
N THR A 85 1.81 -7.65 12.59
CA THR A 85 0.74 -8.65 12.73
C THR A 85 0.78 -9.72 11.64
N HIS A 86 0.48 -10.95 12.05
CA HIS A 86 0.26 -12.10 11.17
C HIS A 86 -1.21 -12.54 11.07
N THR A 87 -2.12 -11.82 11.75
CA THR A 87 -3.53 -12.22 11.87
C THR A 87 -4.50 -11.21 11.26
N ILE A 88 -4.21 -9.91 11.36
CA ILE A 88 -5.02 -8.89 10.71
C ILE A 88 -4.70 -8.94 9.21
N PRO A 89 -5.71 -9.03 8.31
CA PRO A 89 -5.48 -8.96 6.88
C PRO A 89 -4.78 -7.66 6.48
N ILE A 90 -3.81 -7.76 5.57
CA ILE A 90 -3.05 -6.63 5.02
C ILE A 90 -3.30 -6.58 3.52
N LEU A 91 -3.92 -5.49 3.07
CA LEU A 91 -4.05 -5.14 1.67
C LEU A 91 -2.88 -4.24 1.26
N MET A 92 -1.92 -4.83 0.57
CA MET A 92 -0.82 -4.14 -0.07
C MET A 92 -1.29 -3.39 -1.31
N TRP A 93 -0.86 -2.14 -1.43
CA TRP A 93 -1.12 -1.28 -2.58
C TRP A 93 0.19 -0.71 -3.11
N SER A 94 0.47 -0.85 -4.41
CA SER A 94 1.63 -0.23 -5.07
C SER A 94 3.01 -0.60 -4.47
N ALA A 95 3.18 -1.80 -3.91
CA ALA A 95 4.52 -2.32 -3.57
C ALA A 95 5.28 -2.71 -4.84
N GLY A 96 6.61 -2.52 -4.87
CA GLY A 96 7.45 -2.79 -6.05
C GLY A 96 7.41 -4.25 -6.49
N ASP A 97 8.36 -5.06 -6.00
CA ASP A 97 8.30 -6.52 -6.13
C ASP A 97 8.03 -7.17 -4.75
N PRO A 98 6.79 -7.59 -4.48
CA PRO A 98 6.44 -8.14 -3.17
C PRO A 98 7.02 -9.54 -2.93
N VAL A 99 7.41 -10.28 -3.97
CA VAL A 99 8.05 -11.59 -3.83
C VAL A 99 9.52 -11.40 -3.52
N ALA A 100 10.23 -10.57 -4.29
CA ALA A 100 11.63 -10.24 -4.02
C ALA A 100 11.82 -9.55 -2.66
N ALA A 101 10.85 -8.73 -2.25
CA ALA A 101 10.83 -8.13 -0.91
C ALA A 101 10.48 -9.13 0.21
N GLY A 102 10.13 -10.38 -0.09
CA GLY A 102 9.72 -11.38 0.92
C GLY A 102 8.43 -11.00 1.65
N LEU A 103 7.59 -10.16 1.05
CA LEU A 103 6.29 -9.78 1.61
C LEU A 103 5.28 -10.90 1.41
N VAL A 104 5.36 -11.60 0.28
CA VAL A 104 4.50 -12.73 -0.09
C VAL A 104 5.33 -13.87 -0.67
N ALA A 105 4.86 -15.11 -0.53
CA ALA A 105 5.54 -16.28 -1.10
C ALA A 105 5.46 -16.33 -2.63
N SER A 106 4.33 -15.92 -3.21
CA SER A 106 4.11 -15.79 -4.65
C SER A 106 2.92 -14.88 -4.93
N LEU A 107 2.80 -14.35 -6.16
CA LEU A 107 1.66 -13.53 -6.56
C LEU A 107 0.34 -14.32 -6.60
N ALA A 108 0.38 -15.58 -7.04
CA ALA A 108 -0.81 -16.42 -7.13
C ALA A 108 -1.26 -16.95 -5.75
N ARG A 109 -0.32 -17.18 -4.84
CA ARG A 109 -0.56 -17.71 -3.49
C ARG A 109 0.35 -16.99 -2.50
N PRO A 110 -0.14 -15.91 -1.86
CA PRO A 110 0.70 -15.11 -0.98
C PRO A 110 1.22 -15.83 0.27
N GLY A 111 0.48 -16.84 0.75
CA GLY A 111 0.92 -17.74 1.83
C GLY A 111 0.84 -17.17 3.25
N GLY A 112 0.19 -16.01 3.45
CA GLY A 112 0.02 -15.38 4.75
C GLY A 112 -1.15 -14.41 4.78
N ASN A 113 -1.11 -13.42 5.69
CA ASN A 113 -2.14 -12.39 5.83
C ASN A 113 -1.98 -11.20 4.88
N VAL A 114 -0.94 -11.18 4.04
CA VAL A 114 -0.68 -10.13 3.05
C VAL A 114 -1.26 -10.55 1.69
N THR A 115 -2.03 -9.67 1.05
CA THR A 115 -2.53 -9.80 -0.32
C THR A 115 -2.62 -8.42 -0.96
N GLY A 116 -2.98 -8.32 -2.24
CA GLY A 116 -3.29 -7.05 -2.89
C GLY A 116 -2.58 -6.85 -4.21
N SER A 117 -2.36 -5.59 -4.57
CA SER A 117 -1.83 -5.21 -5.87
C SER A 117 -0.35 -4.86 -5.79
N ALA A 118 0.45 -5.54 -6.60
CA ALA A 118 1.83 -5.17 -6.84
C ALA A 118 1.88 -4.01 -7.85
N GLY A 119 2.62 -2.96 -7.50
CA GLY A 119 3.02 -1.88 -8.40
C GLY A 119 4.17 -2.28 -9.32
N LEU A 120 4.12 -3.49 -9.87
CA LEU A 120 5.03 -3.93 -10.92
C LEU A 120 4.69 -3.09 -12.16
N TYR A 121 5.44 -2.02 -12.39
CA TYR A 121 5.29 -1.17 -13.56
C TYR A 121 6.50 -1.25 -14.50
N PRO A 122 6.73 -2.38 -15.22
CA PRO A 122 7.76 -2.44 -16.26
C PRO A 122 7.58 -1.32 -17.29
N GLU A 123 6.33 -0.97 -17.60
CA GLU A 123 5.98 0.07 -18.56
C GLU A 123 6.40 1.48 -18.14
N ARG A 124 6.47 1.78 -16.83
CA ARG A 124 6.92 3.09 -16.34
C ARG A 124 8.41 3.29 -16.56
N SER A 125 9.22 2.25 -16.39
CA SER A 125 10.67 2.34 -16.63
C SER A 125 10.98 2.51 -18.12
N VAL A 126 10.29 1.76 -18.99
CA VAL A 126 10.41 1.91 -20.45
C VAL A 126 9.95 3.30 -20.90
N LYS A 127 8.82 3.80 -20.39
CA LYS A 127 8.30 5.12 -20.74
C LYS A 127 9.17 6.26 -20.19
N ARG A 128 9.71 6.13 -18.98
CA ARG A 128 10.69 7.09 -18.43
C ARG A 128 11.97 7.12 -19.27
N LEU A 129 12.50 5.96 -19.66
CA LEU A 129 13.66 5.88 -20.55
C LEU A 129 13.38 6.44 -21.95
N SER A 130 12.17 6.20 -22.49
CA SER A 130 11.72 6.79 -23.76
C SER A 130 11.68 8.31 -23.66
N LEU A 131 11.06 8.85 -22.62
CA LEU A 131 11.00 10.30 -22.37
C LEU A 131 12.39 10.91 -22.17
N ILE A 132 13.28 10.24 -21.43
CA ILE A 132 14.67 10.69 -21.27
C ILE A 132 15.41 10.71 -22.60
N ARG A 133 15.19 9.71 -23.48
CA ARG A 133 15.76 9.67 -24.83
C ARG A 133 15.19 10.75 -25.76
N GLU A 134 13.90 11.04 -25.65
CA GLU A 134 13.23 12.10 -26.42
C GLU A 134 13.73 13.49 -26.01
N LEU A 135 13.91 13.72 -24.70
CA LEU A 135 14.36 15.00 -24.17
C LEU A 135 15.88 15.22 -24.33
N LEU A 136 16.68 14.15 -24.30
CA LEU A 136 18.14 14.20 -24.41
C LEU A 136 18.65 13.24 -25.50
N PRO A 137 18.46 13.58 -26.79
CA PRO A 137 18.94 12.77 -27.91
C PRO A 137 20.47 12.71 -27.90
N GLY A 138 21.02 11.56 -27.48
CA GLY A 138 22.46 11.33 -27.35
C GLY A 138 22.91 10.79 -25.98
N ILE A 139 22.00 10.67 -25.02
CA ILE A 139 22.31 10.09 -23.71
C ILE A 139 22.81 8.63 -23.84
N ARG A 140 24.02 8.37 -23.31
CA ARG A 140 24.66 7.04 -23.35
C ARG A 140 24.61 6.29 -22.03
N ARG A 141 24.35 6.99 -20.93
CA ARG A 141 24.31 6.44 -19.57
C ARG A 141 23.20 7.13 -18.79
N VAL A 142 22.37 6.34 -18.13
CA VAL A 142 21.32 6.81 -17.22
C VAL A 142 21.60 6.12 -15.88
N GLY A 143 21.76 6.91 -14.82
CA GLY A 143 21.87 6.40 -13.45
C GLY A 143 20.53 6.51 -12.75
N GLU A 144 20.12 5.47 -12.04
CA GLU A 144 18.94 5.47 -11.17
C GLU A 144 19.41 5.40 -9.72
N LEU A 145 18.88 6.30 -8.88
CA LEU A 145 19.12 6.29 -7.44
C LEU A 145 17.84 5.77 -6.75
N GLY A 146 17.92 4.57 -6.20
CA GLY A 146 16.87 3.95 -5.41
C GLY A 146 17.34 3.60 -4.01
N LEU A 147 16.39 3.44 -3.08
CA LEU A 147 16.69 2.85 -1.78
C LEU A 147 16.90 1.34 -1.98
N SER A 148 18.10 0.83 -1.71
CA SER A 148 18.43 -0.59 -1.87
C SER A 148 17.55 -1.53 -1.05
N THR A 149 16.92 -1.02 0.00
CA THR A 149 16.01 -1.75 0.88
C THR A 149 14.58 -1.86 0.34
N ASN A 150 14.29 -1.28 -0.83
CA ASN A 150 12.98 -1.27 -1.46
C ASN A 150 13.07 -1.75 -2.92
N PRO A 151 13.17 -3.07 -3.14
CA PRO A 151 13.21 -3.66 -4.48
C PRO A 151 11.88 -3.59 -5.22
#